data_AF-A0A7Y5S0E5-F1
#
_entry.id   AF-A0A7Y5S0E5-F1
#
_cell.length_a   1.000
_cell.length_b   1.000
_cell.length_c   1.000
_cell.angle_alpha   90.00
_cell.angle_beta   90.00
_cell.angle_gamma   90.00
#
_symmetry.space_group_name_H-M   'P 1'
#
loop_
_entity.id
_entity.type
_entity.pdbx_description
1 polymer ?
#
loop_
_entity_poly.entity_id
_entity_poly.type
_entity_poly.pdbx_seq_one_letter_code
_entity_poly.pdbx_strand_id
1 'polypeptide(L)'
;MSPAAQEWDRLLELISARVASAGKPLDAIDAVLSAPARTTDVRRLGDHPVMQTFRAELTDGLIRADTARQTIGLLTRLMEQLKP
;
A
#
# COMPACT_ATOMS: atom_id res chain seq x y z
N MET A 1 55.10 -23.13 5.43
CA MET A 1 53.91 -22.66 4.70
C MET A 1 54.09 -22.96 3.23
N SER A 2 53.05 -23.39 2.52
CA SER A 2 53.17 -23.70 1.09
C SER A 2 53.34 -22.41 0.30
N PRO A 3 54.10 -22.42 -0.82
CA PRO A 3 54.26 -21.25 -1.68
C PRO A 3 52.92 -20.73 -2.24
N ALA A 4 51.94 -21.61 -2.41
CA ALA A 4 50.59 -21.24 -2.79
C ALA A 4 49.88 -20.38 -1.73
N ALA A 5 50.07 -20.66 -0.44
CA ALA A 5 49.47 -19.88 0.64
C ALA A 5 50.05 -18.45 0.71
N GLN A 6 51.36 -18.31 0.50
CA GLN A 6 52.00 -16.99 0.47
C GLN A 6 51.53 -16.13 -0.70
N GLU A 7 51.31 -16.73 -1.87
CA GLU A 7 50.78 -16.00 -3.02
C GLU A 7 49.32 -15.57 -2.79
N TRP A 8 48.52 -16.42 -2.16
CA TRP A 8 47.15 -16.07 -1.76
C TRP A 8 47.11 -14.89 -0.78
N ASP A 9 47.96 -14.91 0.25
CA ASP A 9 48.04 -13.82 1.23
C ASP A 9 48.46 -12.51 0.55
N ARG A 10 49.45 -12.56 -0.35
CA ARG A 10 49.92 -11.41 -1.13
C ARG A 10 48.81 -10.82 -2.01
N LEU A 11 48.03 -11.67 -2.68
CA LEU A 11 46.91 -11.23 -3.52
C LEU A 11 45.81 -10.58 -2.68
N LEU A 12 45.49 -11.13 -1.50
CA LEU A 12 44.52 -10.55 -0.57
C LEU A 12 44.97 -9.18 -0.06
N GLU A 13 46.26 -9.01 0.21
CA GLU A 13 46.83 -7.74 0.67
C GLU A 13 46.74 -6.65 -0.41
N LEU A 14 47.04 -7.00 -1.67
CA LEU A 14 46.91 -6.10 -2.82
C LEU A 14 45.46 -5.68 -3.08
N ILE A 15 44.51 -6.63 -3.01
CA ILE A 15 43.09 -6.32 -3.17
C ILE A 15 42.60 -5.40 -2.06
N SER A 16 42.98 -5.68 -0.81
CA SER A 16 42.59 -4.87 0.35
C SER A 16 43.13 -3.43 0.24
N ALA A 17 44.38 -3.26 -0.18
CA ALA A 17 44.95 -1.94 -0.44
C ALA A 17 44.25 -1.20 -1.60
N ARG A 18 43.86 -1.93 -2.65
CA ARG A 18 43.12 -1.36 -3.79
C ARG A 18 41.72 -0.90 -3.38
N VAL A 19 41.02 -1.67 -2.55
CA VAL A 19 39.69 -1.32 -2.03
C VAL A 19 39.77 -0.12 -1.07
N ALA A 20 40.78 -0.10 -0.19
CA ALA A 20 40.98 1.02 0.74
C ALA A 20 41.31 2.34 0.00
N SER A 21 42.12 2.27 -1.07
CA SER A 21 42.50 3.44 -1.87
C SER A 21 41.41 3.93 -2.83
N ALA A 22 40.42 3.09 -3.15
CA ALA A 22 39.32 3.48 -4.04
C ALA A 22 38.36 4.50 -3.40
N GLY A 23 38.43 4.72 -2.07
CA GLY A 23 37.38 5.40 -1.33
C GLY A 23 36.08 4.60 -1.39
N LYS A 24 35.17 4.77 -0.43
CA LYS A 24 33.82 4.20 -0.62
C LYS A 24 33.15 5.05 -1.70
N PRO A 25 32.82 4.51 -2.90
CA PRO A 25 31.86 5.19 -3.73
C PRO A 25 30.58 5.28 -2.89
N LEU A 26 30.06 6.49 -2.69
CA LEU A 26 28.74 6.68 -2.08
C LEU A 26 27.78 5.75 -2.83
N ASP A 27 27.28 4.75 -2.14
CA ASP A 27 26.40 3.78 -2.77
C ASP A 27 24.98 4.36 -2.85
N ALA A 28 24.10 3.67 -3.58
CA ALA A 28 22.73 4.12 -3.73
C ALA A 28 21.97 4.18 -2.38
N ILE A 29 22.43 3.43 -1.37
CA ILE A 29 21.84 3.43 -0.03
C ILE A 29 22.25 4.71 0.70
N ASP A 30 23.53 5.10 0.64
CA ASP A 30 24.02 6.35 1.21
C ASP A 30 23.29 7.57 0.61
N ALA A 31 23.00 7.54 -0.70
CA ALA A 31 22.23 8.58 -1.37
C ALA A 31 20.76 8.64 -0.91
N VAL A 32 20.14 7.50 -0.60
CA VAL A 32 18.75 7.45 -0.09
C VAL A 32 18.69 7.86 1.38
N LEU A 33 19.67 7.48 2.20
CA LEU A 33 19.72 7.81 3.63
C LEU A 33 20.09 9.27 3.89
N SER A 34 20.79 9.92 2.96
CA SER A 34 21.07 11.36 3.02
C SER A 34 19.90 12.23 2.56
N ALA A 35 18.87 11.64 1.93
CA ALA A 35 17.67 12.36 1.56
C ALA A 35 16.82 12.73 2.80
N PRO A 36 16.10 13.88 2.77
CA PRO A 36 15.16 14.22 3.83
C PRO A 36 14.14 13.10 4.06
N ALA A 37 13.82 12.85 5.34
CA ALA A 37 12.81 11.86 5.70
C ALA A 37 11.51 12.12 4.95
N ARG A 38 10.94 11.07 4.35
CA ARG A 38 9.66 11.18 3.64
C ARG A 38 8.57 11.54 4.65
N THR A 39 7.95 12.69 4.43
CA THR A 39 6.75 13.07 5.19
C THR A 39 5.54 12.37 4.59
N THR A 40 5.10 11.29 5.23
CA THR A 40 3.78 10.70 5.00
C THR A 40 2.78 11.34 5.94
N ASP A 41 1.82 12.08 5.40
CA ASP A 41 0.68 12.61 6.17
C ASP A 41 -0.31 11.47 6.43
N VAL A 42 -0.54 11.13 7.70
CA VAL A 42 -1.50 10.09 8.09
C VAL A 42 -2.86 10.77 8.25
N ARG A 43 -3.71 10.66 7.22
CA ARG A 43 -5.08 11.18 7.27
C ARG A 43 -6.06 10.10 7.69
N ARG A 44 -7.08 10.49 8.44
CA ARG A 44 -8.21 9.60 8.76
C ARG A 44 -8.94 9.25 7.47
N LEU A 45 -9.00 7.95 7.18
CA LEU A 45 -9.69 7.42 6.00
C LEU A 45 -11.16 7.84 5.94
N GLY A 46 -11.81 8.02 7.09
CA GLY A 46 -13.21 8.47 7.19
C GLY A 46 -13.48 9.87 6.65
N ASP A 47 -12.45 10.73 6.58
CA ASP A 47 -12.56 12.09 6.05
C ASP A 47 -12.18 12.15 4.55
N HIS A 48 -11.79 11.03 3.97
CA HIS A 48 -11.42 10.96 2.56
C HIS A 48 -12.67 11.09 1.69
N PRO A 49 -12.65 11.92 0.63
CA PRO A 49 -13.83 12.16 -0.23
C PRO A 49 -14.42 10.86 -0.81
N VAL A 50 -13.56 9.89 -1.16
CA VAL A 50 -14.01 8.58 -1.66
C VAL A 50 -14.86 7.83 -0.62
N MET A 51 -14.54 7.93 0.67
CA MET A 51 -15.36 7.29 1.71
C MET A 51 -16.70 7.99 1.92
N GLN A 52 -16.77 9.30 1.69
CA GLN A 52 -18.03 10.03 1.75
C GLN A 52 -18.95 9.65 0.59
N THR A 53 -18.41 9.53 -0.63
CA THR A 53 -19.17 9.04 -1.78
C THR A 53 -19.68 7.61 -1.55
N PHE A 54 -18.82 6.72 -1.08
CA PHE A 54 -19.21 5.34 -0.77
C PHE A 54 -20.35 5.27 0.27
N ARG A 55 -20.28 6.07 1.34
CA ARG A 55 -21.35 6.15 2.34
C ARG A 55 -22.66 6.64 1.75
N ALA A 56 -22.60 7.69 0.92
CA ALA A 56 -23.79 8.23 0.26
C ALA A 56 -24.45 7.19 -0.66
N GLU A 57 -23.66 6.49 -1.48
CA GLU A 57 -24.15 5.43 -2.38
C GLU A 57 -24.74 4.24 -1.59
N LEU A 58 -24.11 3.85 -0.49
CA LEU A 58 -24.60 2.78 0.38
C LEU A 58 -25.94 3.14 1.01
N THR A 59 -26.06 4.36 1.55
CA THR A 59 -27.30 4.87 2.14
C THR A 59 -28.40 4.96 1.09
N ASP A 60 -28.11 5.47 -0.10
CA ASP A 60 -29.07 5.57 -1.20
C ASP A 60 -29.53 4.19 -1.69
N GLY A 61 -28.61 3.23 -1.82
CA GLY A 61 -28.94 1.84 -2.15
C GLY A 61 -29.86 1.19 -1.11
N LEU A 62 -29.63 1.43 0.18
CA LEU A 62 -30.48 0.94 1.27
C LEU A 62 -31.89 1.55 1.21
N ILE A 63 -32.00 2.85 0.96
CA ILE A 63 -33.29 3.54 0.82
C ILE A 63 -34.08 2.98 -0.37
N ARG A 64 -33.43 2.76 -1.51
CA ARG A 64 -34.08 2.17 -2.70
C ARG A 64 -34.57 0.76 -2.43
N ALA A 65 -33.78 -0.06 -1.75
CA ALA A 65 -34.17 -1.44 -1.41
C ALA A 65 -35.38 -1.46 -0.46
N ASP A 66 -35.41 -0.60 0.57
CA ASP A 66 -36.53 -0.51 1.50
C ASP A 66 -37.80 0.00 0.79
N THR A 67 -37.67 1.02 -0.06
CA THR A 67 -38.77 1.56 -0.86
C THR A 67 -39.37 0.50 -1.79
N ALA A 68 -38.52 -0.28 -2.47
CA ALA A 68 -38.98 -1.37 -3.34
C ALA A 68 -39.73 -2.44 -2.52
N ARG A 69 -39.20 -2.81 -1.36
CA ARG A 69 -39.86 -3.77 -0.45
C ARG A 69 -41.23 -3.28 0.00
N GLN A 70 -41.34 -2.01 0.44
CA GLN A 70 -42.61 -1.42 0.85
C GLN A 70 -43.61 -1.40 -0.31
N THR A 71 -43.16 -1.03 -1.51
CA THR A 71 -44.00 -0.98 -2.72
C THR A 71 -44.54 -2.36 -3.08
N ILE A 72 -43.70 -3.39 -3.06
CA ILE A 72 -44.13 -4.79 -3.29
C ILE A 72 -45.17 -5.20 -2.23
N GLY A 73 -44.92 -4.89 -0.96
CA GLY A 73 -45.86 -5.20 0.11
C GLY A 73 -47.23 -4.51 -0.07
N LEU A 74 -47.24 -3.27 -0.54
CA LEU A 74 -48.47 -2.55 -0.86
C LEU A 74 -49.21 -3.18 -2.04
N LEU A 75 -48.50 -3.54 -3.11
CA LEU A 75 -49.08 -4.23 -4.27
C LEU A 75 -49.71 -5.57 -3.88
N THR A 76 -49.02 -6.37 -3.04
CA THR A 76 -49.55 -7.64 -2.54
C THR A 76 -50.86 -7.44 -1.79
N ARG A 77 -50.94 -6.45 -0.88
CA ARG A 77 -52.18 -6.15 -0.14
C ARG A 77 -53.31 -5.69 -1.07
N LEU A 78 -52.99 -4.89 -2.07
CA LEU A 78 -53.96 -4.43 -3.07
C LEU A 78 -54.52 -5.62 -3.86
N MET A 79 -53.66 -6.55 -4.28
CA MET A 79 -54.07 -7.77 -4.97
C MET A 79 -54.89 -8.70 -4.08
N GLU A 80 -54.57 -8.81 -2.79
CA GLU A 80 -55.36 -9.57 -1.82
C GLU A 80 -56.77 -8.99 -1.64
N GLN A 81 -56.91 -7.65 -1.64
CA GLN A 81 -58.20 -6.96 -1.53
C GLN A 81 -59.03 -7.03 -2.82
N LEU A 82 -58.39 -7.18 -3.98
CA LEU A 82 -59.03 -7.31 -5.29
C LEU A 82 -59.42 -8.76 -5.64
N LYS A 83 -59.04 -9.72 -4.80
CA LYS A 83 -59.44 -11.12 -4.97
C LYS A 83 -60.92 -11.27 -4.56
N PRO A 84 -61.81 -11.77 -5.43
CA PRO A 84 -63.23 -11.96 -5.11
C PRO A 84 -63.45 -13.00 -4.01
#